data_AF-F4LTW4-F1
#
_entry.id   AF-F4LTW4-F1
#
_cell.length_a   1.000
_cell.length_b   1.000
_cell.length_c   1.000
_cell.angle_alpha   90.00
_cell.angle_beta   90.00
_cell.angle_gamma   90.00
#
_symmetry.space_group_name_H-M   'P 1'
#
loop_
_entity.id
_entity.type
_entity.pdbx_description
1 polymer ?
#
loop_
_entity_poly.entity_id
_entity_poly.type
_entity_poly.pdbx_seq_one_letter_code
_entity_poly.pdbx_strand_id
1 'polypeptide(L)'
;MDLGWLKMIINVITNEAVMEPLIALILGYGVNIYAKNRRFKIIMDITADIVDYIEENYKDWGITGNEKMDKFLELFIKEFKKQVGRKPKDVEIETARIRAEALVQRARRDGGGKKR
;
A
#
# COMPACT_ATOMS: atom_id res chain seq x y z
N MET A 1 -22.03 3.22 -26.77
CA MET A 1 -20.58 3.44 -26.71
C MET A 1 -19.90 2.34 -27.48
N ASP A 2 -19.01 2.69 -28.38
CA ASP A 2 -18.39 1.76 -29.33
C ASP A 2 -17.36 0.86 -28.62
N LEU A 3 -17.56 -0.46 -28.69
CA LEU A 3 -16.70 -1.48 -28.07
C LEU A 3 -15.28 -1.50 -28.68
N GLY A 4 -15.08 -0.86 -29.83
CA GLY A 4 -13.78 -0.70 -30.47
C GLY A 4 -12.78 0.09 -29.62
N TRP A 5 -13.22 1.16 -28.95
CA TRP A 5 -12.36 1.97 -28.09
C TRP A 5 -11.88 1.21 -26.86
N LEU A 6 -12.74 0.36 -26.28
CA LEU A 6 -12.39 -0.47 -25.13
C LEU A 6 -11.33 -1.52 -25.50
N LYS A 7 -11.48 -2.16 -26.67
CA LYS A 7 -10.49 -3.09 -27.21
C LYS A 7 -9.17 -2.41 -27.55
N MET A 8 -9.21 -1.17 -28.03
CA MET A 8 -8.00 -0.38 -28.29
C MET A 8 -7.23 -0.10 -27.00
N ILE A 9 -7.91 0.34 -25.93
CA ILE A 9 -7.30 0.59 -24.62
C ILE A 9 -6.71 -0.69 -24.03
N ILE A 10 -7.45 -1.81 -24.10
CA ILE A 10 -6.97 -3.11 -23.61
C ILE A 10 -5.73 -3.55 -24.39
N ASN A 11 -5.73 -3.47 -25.72
CA ASN A 11 -4.57 -3.84 -26.53
C ASN A 11 -3.35 -2.95 -26.29
N VAL A 12 -3.55 -1.67 -25.98
CA VAL A 12 -2.46 -0.75 -25.61
C VAL A 12 -1.88 -1.08 -24.25
N ILE A 13 -2.71 -1.41 -23.25
CA ILE A 13 -2.29 -1.81 -21.90
C ILE A 13 -1.69 -3.22 -21.90
N THR A 14 -2.00 -4.08 -22.87
CA THR A 14 -1.48 -5.46 -22.92
C THR A 14 -0.23 -5.59 -23.79
N ASN A 15 0.24 -4.50 -24.42
CA ASN A 15 1.46 -4.50 -25.20
C ASN A 15 2.67 -4.30 -24.26
N GLU A 16 3.56 -5.29 -24.19
CA GLU A 16 4.73 -5.33 -23.33
C GLU A 16 5.67 -4.12 -23.56
N ALA A 17 5.79 -3.65 -24.81
CA ALA A 17 6.60 -2.48 -25.17
C ALA A 17 6.02 -1.14 -24.67
N VAL A 18 4.76 -1.11 -24.27
CA VAL A 18 4.04 0.08 -23.77
C VAL A 18 3.82 -0.01 -22.25
N MET A 19 3.66 -1.23 -21.72
CA MET A 19 3.52 -1.53 -20.29
C MET A 19 4.71 -1.09 -19.46
N GLU A 20 5.93 -1.49 -19.82
CA GLU A 20 7.13 -1.13 -19.06
C GLU A 20 7.34 0.39 -18.95
N PRO A 21 7.28 1.19 -20.03
CA PRO A 21 7.41 2.64 -19.92
C PRO A 21 6.23 3.31 -19.21
N LEU A 22 4.99 2.80 -19.32
CA LEU A 22 3.85 3.32 -18.56
C LEU A 22 3.98 3.06 -17.07
N ILE A 23 4.39 1.85 -16.68
CA ILE A 23 4.64 1.49 -15.28
C ILE A 23 5.77 2.36 -14.73
N ALA A 24 6.87 2.54 -15.47
CA ALA A 24 7.97 3.42 -15.08
C ALA A 24 7.53 4.89 -14.96
N LEU A 25 6.62 5.36 -15.82
CA LEU A 25 6.07 6.72 -15.77
C LEU A 25 5.13 6.91 -14.57
N ILE A 26 4.25 5.95 -14.28
CA ILE A 26 3.37 5.97 -13.10
C ILE A 26 4.21 5.89 -11.81
N LEU A 27 5.21 5.03 -11.77
CA LEU A 27 6.12 4.91 -10.63
C LEU A 27 6.98 6.18 -10.47
N GLY A 28 7.56 6.70 -11.56
CA GLY A 28 8.40 7.90 -11.53
C GLY A 28 7.63 9.17 -11.17
N TYR A 29 6.42 9.36 -11.71
CA TYR A 29 5.56 10.49 -11.38
C TYR A 29 4.91 10.36 -10.00
N GLY A 30 4.56 9.13 -9.61
CA GLY A 30 4.14 8.79 -8.25
C GLY A 30 5.22 9.20 -7.24
N VAL A 31 6.44 8.68 -7.36
CA VAL A 31 7.53 8.94 -6.41
C VAL A 31 7.82 10.45 -6.20
N ASN A 32 7.69 11.28 -7.24
CA ASN A 32 7.93 12.73 -7.15
C ASN A 32 6.80 13.50 -6.42
N ILE A 33 5.55 13.05 -6.52
CA ILE A 33 4.42 13.57 -5.73
C ILE A 33 4.47 13.06 -4.27
N TYR A 34 5.01 11.86 -4.06
CA TYR A 34 5.11 11.21 -2.75
C TYR A 34 6.03 11.95 -1.76
N ALA A 35 7.11 12.58 -2.22
CA ALA A 35 8.09 13.20 -1.33
C ALA A 35 7.64 14.56 -0.73
N LYS A 36 6.72 15.29 -1.39
CA LYS A 36 6.39 16.69 -1.04
C LYS A 36 5.07 16.89 -0.28
N ASN A 37 4.20 15.88 -0.21
CA ASN A 37 2.87 16.07 0.38
C ASN A 37 2.82 15.61 1.85
N ARG A 38 2.52 16.53 2.79
CA ARG A 38 2.38 16.23 4.23
C ARG A 38 1.42 15.06 4.52
N ARG A 39 0.38 14.92 3.69
CA ARG A 39 -0.59 13.82 3.79
C ARG A 39 0.03 12.45 3.56
N PHE A 40 0.99 12.32 2.64
CA PHE A 40 1.67 11.04 2.41
C PHE A 40 2.56 10.65 3.57
N LYS A 41 3.26 11.62 4.19
CA LYS A 41 4.04 11.36 5.40
C LYS A 41 3.16 10.79 6.52
N ILE A 42 2.02 11.43 6.78
CA ILE A 42 1.05 10.94 7.78
C ILE A 42 0.62 9.49 7.49
N ILE A 43 0.32 9.16 6.23
CA ILE A 43 -0.05 7.78 5.86
C ILE A 43 1.11 6.82 6.12
N MET A 44 2.34 7.20 5.76
CA MET A 44 3.52 6.35 5.97
C MET A 44 3.79 6.12 7.46
N ASP A 45 3.77 7.18 8.26
CA ASP A 45 4.05 7.13 9.69
C ASP A 45 3.01 6.24 10.40
N ILE A 46 1.71 6.50 10.18
CA ILE A 46 0.63 5.67 10.73
C ILE A 46 0.74 4.22 10.28
N THR A 47 1.09 3.98 9.01
CA THR A 47 1.19 2.62 8.48
C THR A 47 2.31 1.83 9.16
N ALA A 48 3.49 2.43 9.32
CA ALA A 48 4.62 1.79 9.98
C ALA A 48 4.28 1.45 11.44
N ASP A 49 3.77 2.43 12.20
CA ASP A 49 3.42 2.26 13.61
C ASP A 49 2.40 1.12 13.82
N ILE A 50 1.37 1.05 12.97
CA ILE A 50 0.32 0.04 13.10
C ILE A 50 0.84 -1.35 12.70
N VAL A 51 1.65 -1.43 11.64
CA VAL A 51 2.23 -2.72 11.21
C VAL A 51 3.11 -3.29 12.31
N ASP A 52 3.98 -2.48 12.91
CA ASP A 52 4.84 -2.91 14.01
C ASP A 52 4.01 -3.33 15.22
N TYR A 53 3.00 -2.54 15.60
CA TYR A 53 2.09 -2.88 16.69
C TYR A 53 1.36 -4.22 16.46
N ILE A 54 0.92 -4.49 15.22
CA ILE A 54 0.29 -5.78 14.88
C ILE A 54 1.32 -6.91 14.93
N GLU A 55 2.51 -6.73 14.39
CA GLU A 55 3.56 -7.77 14.42
C GLU A 55 4.04 -8.09 15.84
N GLU A 56 3.96 -7.14 16.77
CA GLU A 56 4.24 -7.37 18.19
C GLU A 56 3.13 -8.13 18.92
N ASN A 57 1.86 -7.89 18.57
CA ASN A 57 0.72 -8.34 19.39
C ASN A 57 -0.15 -9.44 18.74
N TYR A 58 0.05 -9.77 17.46
CA TYR A 58 -0.87 -10.67 16.74
C TYR A 58 -1.01 -12.04 17.38
N LYS A 59 0.06 -12.56 18.01
CA LYS A 59 0.04 -13.86 18.68
C LYS A 59 -0.89 -13.86 19.89
N ASP A 60 -0.87 -12.77 20.66
CA ASP A 60 -1.68 -12.61 21.86
C ASP A 60 -3.15 -12.38 21.50
N TRP A 61 -3.41 -11.75 20.36
CA TRP A 61 -4.77 -11.62 19.81
C TRP A 61 -5.26 -12.87 19.07
N GLY A 62 -4.39 -13.84 18.83
CA GLY A 62 -4.72 -15.06 18.08
C GLY A 62 -5.04 -14.83 16.61
N ILE A 63 -4.60 -13.70 16.01
CA ILE A 63 -4.92 -13.36 14.62
C ILE A 63 -3.80 -13.76 13.66
N THR A 64 -4.16 -14.24 12.47
CA THR A 64 -3.19 -14.71 11.47
C THR A 64 -3.56 -14.31 10.04
N GLY A 65 -2.57 -14.30 9.15
CA GLY A 65 -2.78 -14.12 7.70
C GLY A 65 -3.64 -12.88 7.38
N ASN A 66 -4.82 -13.11 6.79
CA ASN A 66 -5.74 -12.07 6.35
C ASN A 66 -6.30 -11.24 7.51
N GLU A 67 -6.46 -11.82 8.69
CA GLU A 67 -7.01 -11.13 9.87
C GLU A 67 -6.09 -9.99 10.34
N LYS A 68 -4.78 -10.13 10.11
CA LYS A 68 -3.82 -9.03 10.35
C LYS A 68 -4.11 -7.83 9.46
N MET A 69 -4.47 -8.06 8.20
CA MET A 69 -4.78 -6.99 7.25
C MET A 69 -6.11 -6.32 7.59
N ASP A 70 -7.11 -7.08 7.98
CA ASP A 70 -8.39 -6.52 8.44
C ASP A 70 -8.19 -5.66 9.70
N LYS A 71 -7.36 -6.13 10.64
CA LYS A 71 -7.00 -5.37 11.83
C LYS A 71 -6.20 -4.11 11.51
N PHE A 72 -5.28 -4.21 10.56
CA PHE A 72 -4.53 -3.06 10.05
C PHE A 72 -5.47 -1.98 9.50
N LEU A 73 -6.41 -2.35 8.64
CA LEU A 73 -7.35 -1.40 8.04
C LEU A 73 -8.25 -0.74 9.10
N GLU A 74 -8.73 -1.50 10.08
CA GLU A 74 -9.50 -0.99 11.21
C GLU A 74 -8.73 0.08 11.98
N LEU A 75 -7.49 -0.24 12.39
CA LEU A 75 -6.63 0.66 13.14
C LEU A 75 -6.20 1.88 12.31
N PHE A 76 -5.90 1.68 11.03
CA PHE A 76 -5.49 2.73 10.11
C PHE A 76 -6.59 3.77 9.94
N ILE A 77 -7.83 3.35 9.69
CA ILE A 77 -8.97 4.26 9.56
C ILE A 77 -9.16 5.08 10.84
N LYS A 78 -9.01 4.45 12.01
CA LYS A 78 -9.14 5.11 13.31
C LYS A 78 -8.06 6.16 13.52
N GLU A 79 -6.78 5.81 13.35
CA GLU A 79 -5.67 6.73 13.62
C GLU A 79 -5.58 7.83 12.55
N PHE A 80 -5.85 7.50 11.28
CA PHE A 80 -5.94 8.49 10.20
C PHE A 80 -7.03 9.52 10.50
N LYS A 81 -8.21 9.08 10.94
CA LYS A 81 -9.30 10.00 11.31
C LYS A 81 -8.91 10.90 12.48
N LYS A 82 -8.19 10.37 13.46
CA LYS A 82 -7.70 11.14 14.61
C LYS A 82 -6.69 12.22 14.20
N GLN A 83 -5.76 11.90 13.29
CA GLN A 83 -4.73 12.86 12.86
C GLN A 83 -5.22 13.86 11.80
N VAL A 84 -6.11 13.44 10.90
CA VAL A 84 -6.52 14.23 9.73
C VAL A 84 -7.92 14.85 9.90
N GLY A 85 -8.71 14.38 10.87
CA GLY A 85 -10.06 14.88 11.16
C GLY A 85 -11.15 14.35 10.23
N ARG A 86 -10.83 13.42 9.31
CA ARG A 86 -11.79 12.79 8.39
C ARG A 86 -11.44 11.33 8.13
N LYS A 87 -12.40 10.55 7.62
CA LYS A 87 -12.12 9.20 7.13
C LYS A 87 -11.15 9.25 5.94
N PRO A 88 -10.27 8.25 5.77
CA PRO A 88 -9.43 8.13 4.59
C PRO A 88 -10.29 7.89 3.34
N LYS A 89 -9.80 8.36 2.19
CA LYS A 89 -10.37 8.04 0.86
C LYS A 89 -9.84 6.69 0.40
N ASP A 90 -10.51 6.07 -0.57
CA ASP A 90 -10.12 4.77 -1.13
C ASP A 90 -8.66 4.74 -1.60
N VAL A 91 -8.19 5.81 -2.26
CA VAL A 91 -6.79 5.94 -2.68
C VAL A 91 -5.81 5.95 -1.50
N GLU A 92 -6.20 6.55 -0.37
CA GLU A 92 -5.36 6.61 0.84
C GLU A 92 -5.33 5.25 1.54
N ILE A 93 -6.45 4.53 1.54
CA ILE A 93 -6.56 3.16 2.04
C ILE A 93 -5.68 2.22 1.21
N GLU A 94 -5.78 2.30 -0.12
CA GLU A 94 -5.00 1.47 -1.03
C GLU A 94 -3.50 1.77 -0.92
N THR A 95 -3.14 3.05 -0.78
CA THR A 95 -1.75 3.46 -0.51
C THR A 95 -1.24 2.82 0.78
N ALA A 96 -2.03 2.86 1.86
CA ALA A 96 -1.65 2.28 3.14
C ALA A 96 -1.49 0.74 3.05
N ARG A 97 -2.39 0.06 2.34
CA ARG A 97 -2.33 -1.39 2.11
C ARG A 97 -1.05 -1.79 1.38
N ILE A 98 -0.77 -1.18 0.23
CA ILE A 98 0.44 -1.47 -0.56
C ILE A 98 1.70 -1.28 0.28
N ARG A 99 1.72 -0.24 1.13
CA ARG A 99 2.86 0.05 2.01
C ARG A 99 2.99 -0.97 3.14
N ALA A 100 1.89 -1.37 3.77
CA ALA A 100 1.90 -2.42 4.79
C ALA A 100 2.44 -3.75 4.22
N GLU A 101 1.99 -4.14 3.03
CA GLU A 101 2.48 -5.34 2.35
C GLU A 101 3.98 -5.26 2.05
N ALA A 102 4.45 -4.11 1.56
CA ALA A 102 5.87 -3.89 1.29
C ALA A 102 6.74 -3.99 2.57
N LEU A 103 6.25 -3.46 3.70
CA LEU A 103 6.93 -3.56 5.00
C LEU A 103 7.03 -5.02 5.47
N VAL A 104 5.93 -5.76 5.41
CA VAL A 104 5.90 -7.18 5.79
C VAL A 104 6.81 -8.02 4.88
N GLN A 105 6.79 -7.79 3.57
CA GLN A 105 7.68 -8.49 2.64
C GLN A 105 9.15 -8.16 2.89
N ARG A 106 9.47 -6.91 3.22
CA ARG A 106 10.84 -6.51 3.60
C ARG A 106 11.29 -7.22 4.86
N ALA A 107 10.47 -7.23 5.92
CA ALA A 107 10.78 -7.93 7.16
C ALA A 107 11.03 -9.44 6.93
N ARG A 108 10.26 -10.08 6.03
CA ARG A 108 10.50 -11.47 5.62
C ARG A 108 11.83 -11.66 4.91
N ARG A 109 12.22 -10.75 4.02
CA ARG A 109 13.52 -10.81 3.32
C ARG A 109 14.69 -10.59 4.28
N ASP A 110 14.57 -9.63 5.18
CA ASP A 110 15.61 -9.29 6.16
C ASP A 110 15.76 -10.40 7.21
N GLY A 111 14.66 -11.06 7.60
CA GLY A 111 14.67 -12.23 8.49
C GLY A 111 15.14 -13.53 7.82
N GLY A 112 14.88 -13.71 6.53
CA GLY A 112 15.28 -14.89 5.75
C GLY A 112 16.78 -14.97 5.43
N GLY A 113 17.53 -13.88 5.62
CA GLY A 113 18.98 -13.81 5.39
C GLY A 113 19.85 -14.41 6.50
N LYS A 114 19.27 -14.79 7.66
CA LYS A 114 20.01 -15.40 8.79
C LYS A 114 20.06 -16.92 8.67
N LYS A 115 20.70 -17.42 7.60
CA LYS A 115 21.31 -18.76 7.56
C LYS A 115 22.78 -18.60 7.18
N ARG A 116 23.61 -18.38 8.19
CA ARG A 116 25.04 -18.66 8.18
C ARG A 116 25.42 -19.25 9.51
#